data_AF-A0A1Q4VXS3-F1
#
_entry.id   AF-A0A1Q4VXS3-F1
#
_cell.length_a   1.000
_cell.length_b   1.000
_cell.length_c   1.000
_cell.angle_alpha   90.00
_cell.angle_beta   90.00
_cell.angle_gamma   90.00
#
_symmetry.space_group_name_H-M   'P 1'
#
loop_
_entity.id
_entity.type
_entity.pdbx_description
1 polymer ?
#
loop_
_entity_poly.entity_id
_entity_poly.type
_entity_poly.pdbx_seq_one_letter_code
_entity_poly.pdbx_strand_id
1 'polypeptide(L)'
;MGNWDEDVVRAQIREMAARDPERERFGARTHRYALAPRLAGTEIRAFEESHGIALPSEYRSFVAGVGDGPAGPGHGLMPLTVSRPEADEEWAADDEWEEDRLPGRLAEPFPLTAPLPGRIGAPVDVLTRGTLMLAEQGCGIFTRLVLNGPHAGEIWQIDPDWGGFVPVSPGFRAWYTDWLASP
;
A
#
# COMPACT_ATOMS: atom_id res chain seq x y z
N MET A 1 3.89 -7.56 19.01
CA MET A 1 4.32 -6.82 17.81
C MET A 1 5.24 -5.69 18.24
N GLY A 2 6.49 -5.69 17.78
CA GLY A 2 7.43 -4.60 18.08
C GLY A 2 7.07 -3.35 17.28
N ASN A 3 7.10 -2.18 17.92
CA ASN A 3 6.90 -0.90 17.26
C ASN A 3 7.89 -0.72 16.10
N TRP A 4 7.54 0.10 15.11
CA TRP A 4 8.51 0.55 14.11
C TRP A 4 9.59 1.39 14.80
N ASP A 5 10.85 1.18 14.41
CA ASP A 5 11.93 2.11 14.76
C ASP A 5 11.98 3.19 13.67
N GLU A 6 11.33 4.32 13.96
CA GLU A 6 11.20 5.45 13.02
C GLU A 6 12.56 5.93 12.53
N ASP A 7 13.52 6.08 13.45
CA ASP A 7 14.84 6.62 13.14
C ASP A 7 15.59 5.68 12.20
N VAL A 8 15.50 4.36 12.44
CA VAL A 8 16.09 3.35 11.57
C VAL A 8 15.46 3.39 10.18
N VAL A 9 14.13 3.37 10.06
CA VAL A 9 13.46 3.37 8.74
C VAL A 9 13.81 4.63 7.96
N ARG A 10 13.73 5.81 8.60
CA ARG A 10 14.08 7.08 7.95
C ARG A 10 15.56 7.17 7.59
N ALA A 11 16.46 6.56 8.39
CA ALA A 11 17.87 6.50 8.06
C ALA A 11 18.12 5.62 6.83
N GLN A 12 17.48 4.45 6.74
CA GLN A 12 17.58 3.57 5.58
C GLN A 12 17.08 4.24 4.31
N ILE A 13 15.92 4.92 4.35
CA ILE A 13 15.40 5.65 3.18
C ILE A 13 16.38 6.75 2.73
N ARG A 14 16.99 7.48 3.68
CA ARG A 14 18.02 8.49 3.37
C ARG A 14 19.27 7.88 2.74
N GLU A 15 19.69 6.71 3.23
CA GLU A 15 20.82 5.97 2.66
C GLU A 15 20.52 5.47 1.25
N MET A 16 19.32 4.94 0.99
CA MET A 16 18.88 4.57 -0.35
C MET A 16 18.91 5.78 -1.29
N ALA A 17 18.37 6.92 -0.86
CA ALA A 17 18.40 8.16 -1.65
C ALA A 17 19.82 8.63 -1.96
N ALA A 18 20.76 8.48 -1.01
CA ALA A 18 22.16 8.84 -1.20
C ALA A 18 22.89 7.92 -2.19
N ARG A 19 22.48 6.65 -2.27
CA ARG A 19 23.03 5.66 -3.21
C ARG A 19 22.42 5.75 -4.61
N ASP A 20 21.27 6.40 -4.74
CA ASP A 20 20.53 6.53 -5.99
C ASP A 20 20.24 8.01 -6.35
N PRO A 21 21.29 8.83 -6.59
CA PRO A 21 21.13 10.26 -6.87
C PRO A 21 20.32 10.54 -8.16
N GLU A 22 20.44 9.65 -9.15
CA GLU A 22 19.78 9.75 -10.45
C GLU A 22 18.38 9.10 -10.48
N ARG A 23 17.95 8.52 -9.35
CA ARG A 23 16.64 7.89 -9.16
C ARG A 23 16.38 6.80 -10.21
N GLU A 24 17.37 5.95 -10.44
CA GLU A 24 17.32 4.84 -11.39
C GLU A 24 16.57 3.64 -10.86
N ARG A 25 16.48 3.50 -9.53
CA ARG A 25 15.68 2.44 -8.92
C ARG A 25 14.22 2.55 -9.36
N PHE A 26 13.60 1.40 -9.61
CA PHE A 26 12.20 1.33 -10.02
C PHE A 26 11.30 2.12 -9.06
N GLY A 27 10.47 3.01 -9.60
CA GLY A 27 9.58 3.89 -8.86
C GLY A 27 10.22 5.09 -8.15
N ALA A 28 11.55 5.17 -8.06
CA ALA A 28 12.24 6.24 -7.34
C ALA A 28 12.02 7.63 -7.96
N ARG A 29 11.76 7.72 -9.26
CA ARG A 29 11.40 8.99 -9.92
C ARG A 29 10.04 9.53 -9.43
N THR A 30 9.12 8.63 -9.08
CA THR A 30 7.78 8.93 -8.56
C THR A 30 7.86 9.32 -7.10
N HIS A 31 8.31 8.42 -6.23
CA HIS A 31 8.28 8.66 -4.78
C HIS A 31 9.46 9.49 -4.25
N ARG A 32 10.56 9.61 -5.02
CA ARG A 32 11.74 10.45 -4.71
C ARG A 32 12.35 10.23 -3.32
N TYR A 33 12.21 9.02 -2.79
CA TYR A 33 12.54 8.66 -1.41
C TYR A 33 11.95 9.61 -0.35
N ALA A 34 10.88 10.32 -0.69
CA ALA A 34 10.25 11.30 0.18
C ALA A 34 9.17 10.62 1.02
N LEU A 35 9.16 10.92 2.31
CA LEU A 35 8.12 10.46 3.22
C LEU A 35 7.38 11.67 3.79
N ALA A 36 6.08 11.71 3.57
CA ALA A 36 5.14 12.64 4.13
C ALA A 36 5.11 12.52 5.67
N PRO A 37 4.66 13.56 6.38
CA PRO A 37 4.54 13.53 7.82
C PRO A 37 3.70 12.34 8.32
N ARG A 38 3.98 11.92 9.55
CA ARG A 38 3.13 10.96 10.27
C ARG A 38 1.72 11.53 10.46
N LEU A 39 0.72 10.66 10.40
CA LEU A 39 -0.66 11.03 10.65
C LEU A 39 -0.93 11.09 12.15
N ALA A 40 -1.71 12.08 12.59
CA ALA A 40 -2.18 12.12 13.96
C ALA A 40 -3.13 10.96 14.25
N GLY A 41 -3.13 10.45 15.48
CA GLY A 41 -4.03 9.37 15.87
C GLY A 41 -5.52 9.71 15.67
N THR A 42 -5.89 10.99 15.72
CA THR A 42 -7.24 11.48 15.42
C THR A 42 -7.57 11.41 13.94
N GLU A 43 -6.62 11.66 13.05
CA GLU A 43 -6.81 11.55 11.59
C GLU A 43 -6.97 10.09 11.18
N ILE A 44 -6.11 9.21 11.71
CA ILE A 44 -6.21 7.77 11.49
C ILE A 44 -7.56 7.24 12.00
N ARG A 45 -7.96 7.65 13.21
CA ARG A 45 -9.25 7.25 13.78
C ARG A 45 -10.43 7.76 12.95
N ALA A 46 -10.37 9.00 12.46
CA ALA A 46 -11.41 9.54 11.61
C ALA A 46 -11.54 8.74 10.30
N PHE A 47 -10.41 8.33 9.71
CA PHE A 47 -10.39 7.45 8.53
C PHE A 47 -11.00 6.07 8.82
N GLU A 48 -10.60 5.45 9.93
CA GLU A 48 -11.15 4.17 10.41
C GLU A 48 -12.67 4.26 10.62
N GLU A 49 -13.14 5.32 11.28
CA GLU A 49 -14.57 5.56 11.56
C GLU A 49 -15.37 5.86 10.28
N SER A 50 -14.85 6.68 9.37
CA SER A 50 -15.56 7.05 8.14
C SER A 50 -15.73 5.88 7.18
N HIS A 51 -14.80 4.93 7.19
CA HIS A 51 -14.84 3.75 6.32
C HIS A 51 -15.35 2.49 7.03
N GLY A 52 -15.58 2.55 8.35
CA GLY A 52 -16.11 1.42 9.13
C GLY A 52 -15.11 0.26 9.27
N ILE A 53 -13.82 0.55 9.38
CA ILE A 53 -12.75 -0.45 9.44
C ILE A 53 -11.86 -0.26 10.66
N ALA A 54 -11.04 -1.27 10.95
CA ALA A 54 -9.86 -1.14 11.79
C ALA A 54 -8.63 -1.48 10.96
N LEU A 55 -7.65 -0.57 10.91
CA LEU A 55 -6.44 -0.83 10.13
C LEU A 55 -5.60 -1.93 10.80
N PRO A 56 -5.02 -2.86 10.01
CA PRO A 56 -4.05 -3.82 10.53
C PRO A 56 -2.93 -3.13 11.32
N SER A 57 -2.62 -3.66 12.52
CA SER A 57 -1.78 -2.98 13.51
C SER A 57 -0.38 -2.55 13.00
N GLU A 58 0.22 -3.33 12.10
CA GLU A 58 1.52 -3.03 11.50
C GLU A 58 1.47 -1.80 10.59
N TYR A 59 0.43 -1.70 9.75
CA TYR A 59 0.24 -0.56 8.86
C TYR A 59 -0.21 0.68 9.65
N ARG A 60 -1.14 0.51 10.60
CA ARG A 60 -1.61 1.58 11.48
C ARG A 60 -0.48 2.24 12.26
N SER A 61 0.43 1.43 12.81
CA SER A 61 1.61 1.94 13.53
C SER A 61 2.64 2.57 12.60
N PHE A 62 2.75 2.11 11.35
CA PHE A 62 3.62 2.73 10.35
C PHE A 62 3.18 4.16 10.01
N VAL A 63 1.90 4.36 9.66
CA VAL A 63 1.42 5.71 9.30
C VAL A 63 1.41 6.67 10.48
N ALA A 64 1.26 6.15 11.71
CA ALA A 64 1.31 6.93 12.95
C ALA A 64 2.74 7.28 13.41
N GLY A 65 3.70 6.39 13.15
CA GLY A 65 5.07 6.50 13.69
C GLY A 65 6.11 6.91 12.65
N VAL A 66 5.97 6.45 11.41
CA VAL A 66 6.99 6.58 10.36
C VAL A 66 6.57 7.63 9.33
N GLY A 67 5.40 7.48 8.70
CA GLY A 67 4.90 8.45 7.73
C GLY A 67 3.90 7.85 6.75
N ASP A 68 3.37 8.68 5.86
CA ASP A 68 2.22 8.35 4.99
C ASP A 68 2.59 8.27 3.50
N GLY A 69 3.68 7.57 3.18
CA GLY A 69 4.23 7.51 1.81
C GLY A 69 4.77 8.86 1.31
N PRO A 70 5.16 9.04 0.03
CA PRO A 70 5.18 8.02 -1.01
C PRO A 70 6.37 7.07 -0.97
N ALA A 71 7.43 7.30 -0.18
CA ALA A 71 8.58 6.41 -0.14
C ALA A 71 8.16 4.97 0.19
N GLY A 72 8.41 4.05 -0.75
CA GLY A 72 8.01 2.66 -0.61
C GLY A 72 8.16 1.85 -1.90
N PRO A 73 7.74 0.57 -1.88
CA PRO A 73 7.78 -0.34 -3.03
C PRO A 73 6.97 0.16 -4.23
N GLY A 74 7.31 -0.34 -5.43
CA GLY A 74 6.67 0.06 -6.67
C GLY A 74 6.83 1.56 -6.95
N HIS A 75 5.81 2.21 -7.50
CA HIS A 75 5.73 3.66 -7.66
C HIS A 75 5.50 4.42 -6.33
N GLY A 76 5.62 3.75 -5.19
CA GLY A 76 5.53 4.33 -3.86
C GLY A 76 4.29 3.91 -3.09
N LEU A 77 4.39 4.02 -1.77
CA LEU A 77 3.27 3.81 -0.85
C LEU A 77 2.22 4.91 -1.03
N MET A 78 0.98 4.56 -1.33
CA MET A 78 -0.11 5.51 -1.43
C MET A 78 -0.41 6.13 -0.06
N PRO A 79 -0.55 7.46 0.04
CA PRO A 79 -1.00 8.08 1.28
C PRO A 79 -2.38 7.59 1.69
N LEU A 80 -2.64 7.52 2.98
CA LEU A 80 -3.89 7.01 3.51
C LEU A 80 -5.06 7.95 3.24
N THR A 81 -4.89 9.24 3.51
CA THR A 81 -6.01 10.19 3.62
C THR A 81 -6.12 11.19 2.47
N VAL A 82 -4.99 11.65 1.93
CA VAL A 82 -4.96 12.68 0.88
C VAL A 82 -4.18 12.14 -0.30
N SER A 83 -4.81 12.10 -1.49
CA SER A 83 -4.13 11.64 -2.70
C SER A 83 -2.87 12.46 -2.97
N ARG A 84 -1.92 11.86 -3.70
CA ARG A 84 -0.68 12.55 -4.07
C ARG A 84 -1.03 13.72 -5.00
N PRO A 85 -0.53 14.94 -4.76
CA PRO A 85 -0.80 16.06 -5.65
C PRO A 85 -0.21 15.76 -7.03
N GLU A 86 -1.10 15.62 -8.00
CA GLU A 86 -0.89 15.70 -9.46
C GLU A 86 0.45 15.09 -9.92
N ALA A 87 0.47 13.77 -10.10
CA ALA A 87 1.20 13.28 -11.27
C ALA A 87 0.42 13.85 -12.47
N ASP A 88 1.08 14.55 -13.39
CA ASP A 88 0.46 15.32 -14.50
C ASP A 88 -0.34 14.46 -15.51
N GLU A 89 -0.65 13.21 -15.17
CA GLU A 89 -1.34 12.21 -15.97
C GLU A 89 -2.35 11.48 -15.06
N GLU A 90 -3.54 11.21 -15.57
CA GLU A 90 -4.57 10.38 -14.97
C GLU A 90 -4.05 8.93 -14.89
N TRP A 91 -3.41 8.58 -13.77
CA TRP A 91 -2.83 7.25 -13.57
C TRP A 91 -3.89 6.31 -12.99
N ALA A 92 -3.93 5.07 -13.46
CA ALA A 92 -4.82 4.03 -12.92
C ALA A 92 -4.68 3.84 -11.40
N ALA A 93 -3.55 4.26 -10.81
CA ALA A 93 -3.34 4.26 -9.37
C ALA A 93 -4.22 5.27 -8.62
N ASP A 94 -4.55 6.41 -9.21
CA ASP A 94 -5.39 7.43 -8.57
C ASP A 94 -6.86 6.99 -8.60
N ASP A 95 -7.34 6.44 -9.72
CA ASP A 95 -8.68 5.84 -9.82
C ASP A 95 -8.87 4.71 -8.80
N GLU A 96 -7.90 3.78 -8.68
CA GLU A 96 -7.95 2.70 -7.69
C GLU A 96 -7.90 3.22 -6.25
N TRP A 97 -7.15 4.30 -6.01
CA TRP A 97 -7.10 4.95 -4.70
C TRP A 97 -8.43 5.57 -4.31
N GLU A 98 -9.08 6.26 -5.24
CA GLU A 98 -10.40 6.85 -5.04
C GLU A 98 -11.48 5.78 -4.89
N GLU A 99 -11.43 4.74 -5.74
CA GLU A 99 -12.40 3.65 -5.72
C GLU A 99 -12.40 2.96 -4.35
N ASP A 100 -11.24 2.66 -3.78
CA ASP A 100 -11.12 2.07 -2.45
C ASP A 100 -11.83 2.87 -1.36
N ARG A 101 -11.81 4.20 -1.48
CA ARG A 101 -12.35 5.13 -0.48
C ARG A 101 -13.84 5.43 -0.67
N LEU A 102 -14.50 4.78 -1.62
CA LEU A 102 -15.96 4.85 -1.71
C LEU A 102 -16.62 4.22 -0.46
N PRO A 103 -17.72 4.80 0.04
CA PRO A 103 -18.39 4.33 1.25
C PRO A 103 -18.70 2.83 1.23
N GLY A 104 -18.28 2.12 2.28
CA GLY A 104 -18.57 0.70 2.49
C GLY A 104 -17.58 -0.28 1.85
N ARG A 105 -16.82 0.10 0.82
CA ARG A 105 -15.94 -0.84 0.09
C ARG A 105 -14.83 -1.42 0.95
N LEU A 106 -14.18 -0.60 1.78
CA LEU A 106 -13.12 -1.07 2.69
C LEU A 106 -13.66 -1.95 3.80
N ALA A 107 -14.93 -1.81 4.21
CA ALA A 107 -15.54 -2.58 5.30
C ALA A 107 -16.06 -3.96 4.85
N GLU A 108 -16.15 -4.21 3.55
CA GLU A 108 -16.59 -5.49 3.04
C GLU A 108 -15.57 -6.61 3.33
N PRO A 109 -16.03 -7.87 3.43
CA PRO A 109 -15.13 -9.00 3.57
C PRO A 109 -14.30 -9.19 2.30
N PHE A 110 -13.02 -9.50 2.45
CA PHE A 110 -12.20 -9.93 1.33
C PHE A 110 -12.77 -11.24 0.74
N PRO A 111 -13.08 -11.30 -0.57
CA PRO A 111 -13.85 -12.41 -1.13
C PRO A 111 -13.04 -13.70 -1.33
N LEU A 112 -11.70 -13.63 -1.39
CA LEU A 112 -10.86 -14.80 -1.61
C LEU A 112 -10.50 -15.49 -0.30
N THR A 113 -10.65 -16.81 -0.28
CA THR A 113 -10.21 -17.70 0.82
C THR A 113 -9.00 -18.54 0.45
N ALA A 114 -8.54 -18.43 -0.81
CA ALA A 114 -7.35 -19.06 -1.35
C ALA A 114 -6.79 -18.19 -2.49
N PRO A 115 -5.48 -18.30 -2.81
CA PRO A 115 -4.88 -17.59 -3.93
C PRO A 115 -5.59 -17.93 -5.26
N LEU A 116 -5.74 -16.95 -6.13
CA LEU A 116 -6.30 -17.09 -7.47
C LEU A 116 -5.20 -16.81 -8.51
N PRO A 117 -4.31 -17.78 -8.82
CA PRO A 117 -3.24 -17.55 -9.78
C PRO A 117 -3.75 -17.57 -11.23
N GLY A 118 -3.06 -16.84 -12.10
CA GLY A 118 -3.38 -16.78 -13.53
C GLY A 118 -4.42 -15.71 -13.86
N ARG A 119 -4.79 -15.64 -15.15
CA ARG A 119 -5.71 -14.63 -15.66
C ARG A 119 -7.03 -14.58 -14.88
N ILE A 120 -7.41 -13.38 -14.45
CA ILE A 120 -8.66 -13.11 -13.77
C ILE A 120 -9.77 -12.90 -14.81
N GLY A 121 -10.80 -13.76 -14.77
CA GLY A 121 -12.00 -13.61 -15.60
C GLY A 121 -13.18 -12.91 -14.91
N ALA A 122 -13.04 -12.62 -13.61
CA ALA A 122 -14.06 -11.93 -12.82
C ALA A 122 -13.81 -10.40 -12.81
N PRO A 123 -14.84 -9.59 -12.55
CA PRO A 123 -14.66 -8.15 -12.37
C PRO A 123 -13.69 -7.84 -11.22
N VAL A 124 -12.65 -7.05 -11.50
CA VAL A 124 -11.59 -6.70 -10.53
C VAL A 124 -12.17 -5.93 -9.35
N ASP A 125 -13.14 -5.04 -9.60
CA ASP A 125 -13.83 -4.24 -8.58
C ASP A 125 -14.49 -5.11 -7.50
N VAL A 126 -14.96 -6.31 -7.86
CA VAL A 126 -15.57 -7.25 -6.91
C VAL A 126 -14.50 -7.94 -6.08
N LEU A 127 -13.37 -8.29 -6.69
CA LEU A 127 -12.28 -9.00 -6.03
C LEU A 127 -11.49 -8.13 -5.05
N THR A 128 -11.44 -6.82 -5.27
CA THR A 128 -10.66 -5.87 -4.46
C THR A 128 -11.40 -5.35 -3.22
N ARG A 129 -12.66 -5.77 -2.99
CA ARG A 129 -13.42 -5.40 -1.78
C ARG A 129 -12.72 -5.88 -0.51
N GLY A 130 -12.81 -5.09 0.56
CA GLY A 130 -12.13 -5.39 1.83
C GLY A 130 -10.61 -5.31 1.77
N THR A 131 -10.04 -4.63 0.76
CA THR A 131 -8.59 -4.41 0.64
C THR A 131 -8.28 -2.94 0.42
N LEU A 132 -7.11 -2.51 0.86
CA LEU A 132 -6.58 -1.16 0.65
C LEU A 132 -5.39 -1.22 -0.31
N MET A 133 -5.46 -0.50 -1.43
CA MET A 133 -4.36 -0.35 -2.38
C MET A 133 -3.23 0.44 -1.73
N LEU A 134 -2.05 -0.19 -1.70
CA LEU A 134 -0.85 0.37 -1.09
C LEU A 134 0.13 0.91 -2.12
N ALA A 135 0.27 0.26 -3.27
CA ALA A 135 1.23 0.67 -4.28
C ALA A 135 0.85 0.11 -5.65
N GLU A 136 1.25 0.83 -6.69
CA GLU A 136 1.24 0.35 -8.06
C GLU A 136 2.64 -0.17 -8.42
N GLN A 137 2.70 -1.33 -9.06
CA GLN A 137 3.93 -1.96 -9.54
C GLN A 137 4.19 -1.73 -11.04
N GLY A 138 3.35 -0.91 -11.69
CA GLY A 138 3.32 -0.71 -13.15
C GLY A 138 2.46 -1.75 -13.86
N CYS A 139 2.14 -1.50 -15.14
CA CYS A 139 1.36 -2.41 -16.00
C CYS A 139 -0.02 -2.81 -15.43
N GLY A 140 -0.65 -1.96 -14.62
CA GLY A 140 -1.93 -2.27 -13.98
C GLY A 140 -1.85 -3.31 -12.85
N ILE A 141 -0.65 -3.54 -12.31
CA ILE A 141 -0.42 -4.45 -11.20
C ILE A 141 -0.43 -3.65 -9.89
N PHE A 142 -1.25 -4.08 -8.94
CA PHE A 142 -1.40 -3.39 -7.66
C PHE A 142 -1.05 -4.29 -6.48
N THR A 143 -0.39 -3.70 -5.49
CA THR A 143 -0.18 -4.30 -4.18
C THR A 143 -1.23 -3.80 -3.21
N ARG A 144 -1.87 -4.70 -2.49
CA ARG A 144 -3.05 -4.43 -1.66
C ARG A 144 -2.90 -5.07 -0.28
N LEU A 145 -3.32 -4.35 0.75
CA LEU A 145 -3.42 -4.83 2.13
C LEU A 145 -4.83 -5.40 2.35
N VAL A 146 -4.93 -6.65 2.79
CA VAL A 146 -6.22 -7.23 3.17
C VAL A 146 -6.65 -6.66 4.53
N LEU A 147 -7.86 -6.09 4.59
CA LEU A 147 -8.39 -5.45 5.80
C LEU A 147 -9.28 -6.40 6.61
N ASN A 148 -10.13 -7.18 5.94
CA ASN A 148 -11.16 -7.99 6.58
C ASN A 148 -11.13 -9.44 6.11
N GLY A 149 -11.44 -10.36 7.01
CA GLY A 149 -11.53 -11.80 6.71
C GLY A 149 -10.30 -12.60 7.16
N PRO A 150 -10.19 -13.88 6.74
CA PRO A 150 -9.15 -14.81 7.23
C PRO A 150 -7.71 -14.37 6.92
N HIS A 151 -7.52 -13.57 5.88
CA HIS A 151 -6.22 -13.08 5.42
C HIS A 151 -5.91 -11.65 5.89
N ALA A 152 -6.70 -11.10 6.83
CA ALA A 152 -6.52 -9.72 7.30
C ALA A 152 -5.08 -9.47 7.81
N GLY A 153 -4.46 -8.41 7.29
CA GLY A 153 -3.07 -8.04 7.55
C GLY A 153 -2.06 -8.54 6.52
N GLU A 154 -2.41 -9.53 5.69
CA GLU A 154 -1.54 -10.01 4.61
C GLU A 154 -1.46 -9.00 3.45
N ILE A 155 -0.36 -9.07 2.69
CA ILE A 155 -0.14 -8.28 1.49
C ILE A 155 -0.31 -9.18 0.27
N TRP A 156 -1.20 -8.76 -0.62
CA TRP A 156 -1.53 -9.49 -1.84
C TRP A 156 -1.24 -8.62 -3.06
N GLN A 157 -0.90 -9.24 -4.17
CA GLN A 157 -0.70 -8.58 -5.45
C GLN A 157 -1.77 -9.04 -6.43
N ILE A 158 -2.39 -8.08 -7.12
CA ILE A 158 -3.32 -8.33 -8.20
C ILE A 158 -2.70 -7.94 -9.54
N ASP A 159 -2.66 -8.90 -10.45
CA ASP A 159 -2.32 -8.77 -11.87
C ASP A 159 -3.44 -9.48 -12.65
N PRO A 160 -4.42 -8.74 -13.18
CA PRO A 160 -5.60 -9.32 -13.82
C PRO A 160 -5.28 -10.16 -15.06
N ASP A 161 -4.19 -9.85 -15.76
CA ASP A 161 -3.89 -10.44 -17.05
C ASP A 161 -3.07 -11.74 -16.94
N TRP A 162 -2.12 -11.80 -16.00
CA TRP A 162 -1.13 -12.89 -15.95
C TRP A 162 -0.97 -13.53 -14.58
N GLY A 163 -0.73 -12.72 -13.54
CA GLY A 163 -0.36 -13.21 -12.21
C GLY A 163 -1.53 -13.65 -11.33
N GLY A 164 -2.73 -13.12 -11.56
CA GLY A 164 -3.90 -13.36 -10.73
C GLY A 164 -3.91 -12.51 -9.46
N PHE A 165 -4.63 -12.97 -8.42
CA PHE A 165 -4.65 -12.32 -7.11
C PHE A 165 -4.09 -13.26 -6.06
N VAL A 166 -2.85 -13.01 -5.64
CA VAL A 166 -2.04 -13.94 -4.85
C VAL A 166 -1.31 -13.24 -3.70
N PRO A 167 -1.08 -13.92 -2.55
CA PRO A 167 -0.30 -13.36 -1.45
C PRO A 167 1.17 -13.20 -1.84
N VAL A 168 1.78 -12.08 -1.45
CA VAL A 168 3.20 -11.77 -1.70
C VAL A 168 4.00 -11.51 -0.42
N SER A 169 3.33 -11.19 0.68
CA SER A 169 3.98 -11.07 1.99
C SER A 169 2.99 -11.38 3.13
N PRO A 170 3.44 -11.98 4.24
CA PRO A 170 2.58 -12.28 5.40
C PRO A 170 2.10 -11.02 6.13
N GLY A 171 2.68 -9.85 5.86
CA GLY A 171 2.35 -8.62 6.58
C GLY A 171 2.95 -7.37 5.96
N PHE A 172 2.40 -6.22 6.31
CA PHE A 172 2.90 -4.92 5.87
C PHE A 172 4.35 -4.70 6.29
N ARG A 173 4.73 -5.13 7.51
CA ARG A 173 6.09 -4.93 7.99
C ARG A 173 7.11 -5.67 7.13
N ALA A 174 6.90 -6.97 6.91
CA ALA A 174 7.80 -7.79 6.11
C ALA A 174 7.96 -7.21 4.69
N TRP A 175 6.83 -6.86 4.07
CA TRP A 175 6.81 -6.28 2.73
C TRP A 175 7.61 -4.97 2.62
N TYR A 176 7.42 -4.05 3.56
CA TYR A 176 8.13 -2.77 3.53
C TYR A 176 9.62 -2.92 3.89
N THR A 177 9.96 -3.80 4.83
CA THR A 177 11.37 -4.06 5.18
C THR A 177 12.15 -4.75 4.08
N ASP A 178 11.52 -5.62 3.29
CA ASP A 178 12.15 -6.26 2.14
C ASP A 178 12.54 -5.22 1.08
N TRP A 179 11.71 -4.20 0.87
CA TRP A 179 12.05 -3.08 0.00
C TRP A 179 13.20 -2.23 0.55
N LEU A 180 13.23 -1.94 1.86
CA LEU A 180 14.35 -1.22 2.49
C LEU A 180 15.67 -2.00 2.37
N ALA A 181 15.61 -3.33 2.36
CA ALA A 181 16.78 -4.20 2.24
C ALA A 181 17.18 -4.49 0.78
N SER A 182 16.29 -4.21 -0.18
CA SER A 182 16.56 -4.44 -1.60
C SER A 182 17.58 -3.43 -2.13
N PRO A 183 18.49 -3.85 -3.03
CA PRO A 183 19.57 -3.01 -3.56
C PRO A 183 19.08 -1.83 -4.40
#